data_AF-A0A926F3T4-F1
#
_entry.id   AF-A0A926F3T4-F1
#
_cell.length_a   1.000
_cell.length_b   1.000
_cell.length_c   1.000
_cell.angle_alpha   90.00
_cell.angle_beta   90.00
_cell.angle_gamma   90.00
#
_symmetry.space_group_name_H-M   'P 1'
#
loop_
_entity.id
_entity.type
_entity.pdbx_description
1 polymer ?
#
loop_
_entity_poly.entity_id
_entity_poly.type
_entity_poly.pdbx_seq_one_letter_code
_entity_poly.pdbx_strand_id
1 'polypeptide(L)' 'MNSFRNQKVFIPVNMATVSSSIVESELFGYEEGTFTGALKGGKTGRKDWWN' A
#
# COMPACT_ATOMS: atom_id res chain seq x y z
N MET A 1 -11.19 -2.55 -24.11
CA MET A 1 -11.83 -3.46 -23.13
C MET A 1 -11.13 -4.82 -23.04
N ASN A 2 -9.84 -4.95 -23.41
CA ASN A 2 -9.13 -6.23 -23.58
C ASN A 2 -8.15 -6.53 -22.43
N SER A 3 -8.63 -6.55 -21.19
CA SER A 3 -7.82 -6.94 -20.03
C SER A 3 -8.63 -7.87 -19.14
N PHE A 4 -8.01 -8.97 -18.70
CA PHE A 4 -8.57 -9.89 -17.69
C PHE A 4 -8.88 -9.20 -16.35
N ARG A 5 -8.42 -7.96 -16.16
CA ARG A 5 -8.67 -7.13 -14.97
C ARG A 5 -9.71 -6.03 -15.22
N ASN A 6 -10.40 -6.01 -16.35
CA ASN A 6 -11.38 -4.95 -16.67
C ASN A 6 -12.61 -4.93 -15.74
N GLN A 7 -12.91 -6.03 -15.04
CA GLN A 7 -13.96 -6.13 -14.02
C GLN A 7 -13.44 -6.00 -12.59
N LYS A 8 -12.13 -5.86 -12.39
CA LYS A 8 -11.54 -5.74 -11.05
C LYS A 8 -11.50 -4.28 -10.61
N VAL A 9 -11.50 -4.07 -9.29
CA VAL A 9 -11.42 -2.75 -8.69
C VAL A 9 -10.12 -2.05 -9.14
N PHE A 10 -10.26 -0.82 -9.64
CA PHE A 10 -9.14 0.05 -9.97
C PHE A 10 -9.05 1.17 -8.94
N ILE A 11 -7.89 1.28 -8.29
CA ILE A 11 -7.66 2.26 -7.23
C ILE A 11 -6.60 3.26 -7.72
N PRO A 12 -7.01 4.46 -8.16
CA PRO A 12 -6.06 5.49 -8.56
C PRO A 12 -5.33 6.03 -7.33
N VAL A 13 -4.01 6.10 -7.39
CA VAL A 13 -3.16 6.64 -6.33
C VAL A 13 -2.43 7.87 -6.84
N ASN A 14 -2.55 8.98 -6.12
CA ASN A 14 -1.85 10.21 -6.44
C ASN A 14 -0.44 10.17 -5.83
N MET A 15 0.57 9.93 -6.68
CA MET A 15 1.97 9.82 -6.25
C MET A 15 2.61 11.15 -5.83
N ALA A 16 2.01 12.30 -6.17
CA ALA A 16 2.55 13.61 -5.77
C ALA A 16 2.24 13.95 -4.30
N THR A 17 1.22 13.31 -3.72
CA THR A 17 0.76 13.57 -2.34
C THR A 17 1.24 12.51 -1.35
N VAL A 18 1.76 11.37 -1.83
CA VAL A 18 2.24 10.29 -0.96
C VAL A 18 3.76 10.24 -0.99
N SER A 19 4.38 10.43 0.18
CA SER A 19 5.82 10.21 0.37
C SER A 19 6.17 8.74 0.10
N SER A 20 7.20 8.46 -0.70
CA SER A 20 7.56 7.11 -1.16
C SER A 20 7.65 6.07 -0.04
N SER A 21 8.21 6.43 1.11
CA SER A 21 8.31 5.55 2.29
C SER A 21 6.95 5.24 2.92
N ILE A 22 5.96 6.13 2.78
CA ILE A 22 4.58 5.91 3.24
C ILE A 22 3.81 5.07 2.21
N VAL A 23 4.07 5.24 0.90
CA VAL A 23 3.43 4.44 -0.15
C VAL A 23 3.64 2.95 0.11
N GLU A 24 4.89 2.54 0.32
CA GLU A 24 5.24 1.14 0.54
C GLU A 24 4.65 0.61 1.85
N SER A 25 4.67 1.45 2.88
CA SER A 25 4.07 1.17 4.19
C SER A 25 2.55 0.94 4.13
N GLU A 26 1.82 1.65 3.25
CA GLU A 26 0.36 1.50 3.09
C GLU A 26 -0.01 0.36 2.14
N LEU A 27 0.75 0.15 1.06
CA LEU A 27 0.46 -0.90 0.08
C LEU A 27 0.88 -2.28 0.58
N PHE A 28 2.08 -2.40 1.12
CA PHE A 28 2.69 -3.69 1.44
C PHE A 28 2.77 -3.93 2.94
N GLY A 29 2.72 -2.86 3.73
CA GLY A 29 3.01 -2.92 5.15
C GLY A 29 4.50 -2.80 5.42
N TYR A 30 4.84 -2.70 6.70
CA TYR A 30 6.23 -2.65 7.16
C TYR A 30 6.36 -3.36 8.51
N GLU A 31 7.55 -3.87 8.81
CA GLU A 31 7.88 -4.44 10.12
C GLU A 31 8.46 -3.39 11.07
N GLU A 32 8.41 -3.65 12.37
CA GLU A 32 8.96 -2.71 13.34
C GLU A 32 10.45 -2.44 13.10
N GLY A 33 10.85 -1.16 13.17
CA GLY A 33 12.25 -0.76 13.00
C GLY A 33 12.74 -0.61 11.56
N THR A 34 11.89 -0.75 10.53
CA THR A 34 12.31 -0.51 9.12
C THR A 34 12.77 0.93 8.86
N PHE A 35 12.26 1.92 9.59
CA PHE A 35 12.68 3.33 9.50
C PHE A 35 12.47 4.07 10.82
N THR A 36 13.11 5.24 10.97
CA THR A 36 12.93 6.12 12.14
C THR A 36 11.49 6.65 12.16
N GLY A 37 10.64 6.06 13.00
CA GLY A 37 9.20 6.34 13.06
C GLY A 37 8.29 5.14 12.79
N ALA A 38 8.86 3.96 12.51
CA ALA A 38 8.08 2.72 12.40
C ALA A 38 7.36 2.41 13.74
N LEU A 39 6.05 2.15 13.66
CA LEU A 39 5.26 1.76 14.82
C LEU A 39 5.74 0.42 15.40
N LYS A 40 5.73 0.31 16.73
CA LYS A 40 6.00 -0.93 17.45
C LYS A 40 4.93 -1.96 17.07
N GLY A 41 5.34 -3.11 16.54
CA GLY A 41 4.43 -4.10 15.94
C GLY A 41 4.18 -3.96 14.42
N GLY A 42 4.82 -3.01 13.74
CA GLY A 42 4.70 -2.81 12.29
C GLY A 42 3.30 -2.35 11.85
N LYS A 43 3.10 -2.24 10.54
CA LYS A 43 1.77 -2.02 9.93
C LYS A 43 1.54 -3.09 8.88
N THR A 44 0.43 -3.80 8.97
CA THR A 44 0.04 -4.69 7.89
C THR A 44 -0.48 -3.85 6.72
N GLY A 45 0.03 -4.09 5.51
CA GLY A 45 -0.45 -3.45 4.29
C GLY A 45 -1.95 -3.70 4.06
N ARG A 46 -2.55 -2.94 3.15
CA ARG A 46 -4.00 -3.01 2.87
C ARG A 46 -4.42 -4.40 2.35
N LYS A 47 -4.87 -5.25 3.29
CA LYS A 47 -5.38 -6.61 3.04
C LYS A 47 -6.72 -6.64 2.32
N ASP A 48 -7.47 -5.54 2.35
CA ASP A 48 -8.77 -5.35 1.71
C ASP A 48 -8.70 -5.31 0.18
N TRP A 49 -7.50 -5.23 -0.42
CA TRP A 49 -7.32 -5.26 -1.87
C TRP A 49 -7.32 -6.67 -2.47
N TRP A 50 -7.14 -7.71 -1.65
CA TRP A 50 -6.98 -9.09 -2.11
C TRP A 50 -8.27 -9.93 -2.08
N ASN A 51 -9.36 -9.40 -1.50
CA ASN A 51 -10.67 -10.06 -1.48
C ASN A 51 -11.55 -9.65 -2.67
#